data_AF-A0A9Q0LT81-F1
#
_entry.id   AF-A0A9Q0LT81-F1
#
_cell.length_a   1.000
_cell.length_b   1.000
_cell.length_c   1.000
_cell.angle_alpha   90.00
_cell.angle_beta   90.00
_cell.angle_gamma   90.00
#
_symmetry.space_group_name_H-M   'P 1'
#
loop_
_entity.id
_entity.type
_entity.pdbx_description
1 polymer ?
#
loop_
_entity_poly.entity_id
_entity_poly.type
_entity_poly.pdbx_seq_one_letter_code
_entity_poly.pdbx_strand_id
1 'polypeptide(L)'
;MEKFHMNRLYLDGFPLVVQELYQWDRMLEKLDKKLFLHLKKQGVISSMYASKWFLTIFASTFSFSIVIRIWDNYIYDGIIFVFQTAFAILKLFRKSLLKMDFEKLLGFLQNIQLQEIKEEELISTALSVNISHKDLAIWADEHAKQLQKQEKEKEKEKEEKQEKEKN
;
A
#
# COMPACT_ATOMS: atom_id res chain seq x y z
N MET A 1 -20.51 -10.47 -5.01
CA MET A 1 -19.09 -10.70 -4.69
C MET A 1 -18.11 -10.02 -5.65
N GLU A 2 -18.52 -9.61 -6.87
CA GLU A 2 -17.63 -8.90 -7.81
C GLU A 2 -17.20 -7.49 -7.35
N LYS A 3 -17.96 -6.84 -6.46
CA LYS A 3 -17.72 -5.46 -6.00
C LYS A 3 -16.38 -5.26 -5.28
N PHE A 4 -15.78 -6.32 -4.73
CA PHE A 4 -14.55 -6.24 -3.93
C PHE A 4 -13.32 -6.84 -4.64
N HIS A 5 -13.48 -7.41 -5.84
CA HIS A 5 -12.41 -8.06 -6.61
C HIS A 5 -11.48 -9.01 -5.81
N MET A 6 -11.94 -9.58 -4.68
CA MET A 6 -11.12 -10.42 -3.79
C MET A 6 -10.49 -11.62 -4.52
N ASN A 7 -11.14 -12.12 -5.56
CA ASN A 7 -10.65 -13.21 -6.40
C ASN A 7 -9.32 -12.87 -7.10
N ARG A 8 -9.05 -11.58 -7.35
CA ARG A 8 -7.81 -11.09 -7.96
C ARG A 8 -6.67 -10.90 -6.96
N LEU A 9 -6.93 -10.96 -5.65
CA LEU A 9 -5.89 -10.93 -4.63
C LEU A 9 -5.02 -12.20 -4.68
N TYR A 10 -5.57 -13.34 -5.09
CA TYR A 10 -4.90 -14.65 -5.02
C TYR A 10 -4.50 -15.24 -6.39
N LEU A 11 -4.52 -14.43 -7.45
CA LEU A 11 -3.96 -14.83 -8.74
C LEU A 11 -2.43 -14.86 -8.65
N ASP A 12 -1.79 -15.72 -9.46
CA ASP A 12 -0.34 -15.83 -9.52
C ASP A 12 0.30 -14.44 -9.70
N GLY A 13 1.22 -14.09 -8.79
CA GLY A 13 1.89 -12.79 -8.78
C GLY A 13 1.18 -11.66 -8.01
N PHE A 14 0.04 -11.93 -7.37
CA PHE A 14 -0.71 -10.97 -6.53
C PHE A 14 -0.92 -9.59 -7.21
N PRO A 15 -1.44 -9.55 -8.46
CA PRO A 15 -1.43 -8.34 -9.28
C PRO A 15 -2.19 -7.17 -8.65
N LEU A 16 -3.25 -7.46 -7.89
CA LEU A 16 -4.02 -6.43 -7.21
C LEU A 16 -3.23 -5.79 -6.07
N VAL A 17 -2.47 -6.57 -5.29
CA VAL A 17 -1.67 -6.02 -4.19
C VAL A 17 -0.48 -5.22 -4.73
N VAL A 18 0.14 -5.66 -5.81
CA VAL A 18 1.20 -4.88 -6.47
C VAL A 18 0.64 -3.52 -6.92
N GLN A 19 -0.56 -3.49 -7.49
CA GLN A 19 -1.24 -2.25 -7.85
C GLN A 19 -1.56 -1.40 -6.61
N GLU A 20 -2.11 -1.99 -5.56
CA GLU A 20 -2.45 -1.27 -4.32
C GLU A 20 -1.22 -0.68 -3.63
N LEU A 21 -0.09 -1.39 -3.64
CA LEU A 21 1.19 -0.89 -3.14
C LEU A 21 1.70 0.30 -3.95
N TYR A 22 1.53 0.28 -5.28
CA TYR A 22 1.86 1.42 -6.13
C TYR A 22 0.97 2.63 -5.79
N GLN A 23 -0.34 2.41 -5.69
CA GLN A 23 -1.30 3.46 -5.31
C GLN A 23 -0.97 4.03 -3.93
N TRP A 24 -0.54 3.17 -3.01
CA TRP A 24 -0.12 3.53 -1.67
C TRP A 24 1.14 4.42 -1.69
N ASP A 25 2.16 4.06 -2.47
CA ASP A 25 3.36 4.88 -2.63
C ASP A 25 3.03 6.28 -3.18
N ARG A 26 2.15 6.36 -4.20
CA ARG A 26 1.69 7.64 -4.76
C ARG A 26 0.91 8.46 -3.75
N MET A 27 0.06 7.81 -2.97
CA MET A 27 -0.71 8.46 -1.93
C MET A 27 0.19 9.03 -0.83
N LEU A 28 1.16 8.23 -0.36
CA LEU A 28 2.10 8.66 0.67
C LEU A 28 2.98 9.82 0.18
N GLU A 29 3.44 9.77 -1.08
CA GLU A 29 4.17 10.86 -1.73
C GLU A 29 3.34 12.15 -1.80
N LYS A 30 2.05 12.05 -2.16
CA LYS A 30 1.13 13.20 -2.27
C LYS A 30 0.80 13.81 -0.90
N LEU A 31 0.51 13.00 0.11
CA LEU A 31 0.01 13.46 1.41
C LEU A 31 1.13 13.81 2.41
N ASP A 32 2.26 13.10 2.39
CA ASP A 32 3.40 13.37 3.27
C ASP A 32 4.73 13.06 2.57
N LYS A 33 5.07 13.92 1.61
CA LYS A 33 6.33 13.85 0.86
C LYS A 33 7.57 13.71 1.75
N LYS A 34 7.57 14.33 2.94
CA LYS A 34 8.72 14.25 3.85
C LYS A 34 8.90 12.84 4.40
N LEU A 35 7.82 12.19 4.84
CA LEU A 35 7.87 10.82 5.31
C LEU A 35 8.20 9.86 4.15
N PHE A 36 7.58 10.04 2.99
CA PHE A 36 7.88 9.25 1.79
C PHE A 36 9.37 9.27 1.43
N LEU A 37 9.97 10.46 1.36
CA LEU A 37 11.40 10.61 1.06
C LEU A 37 12.28 10.02 2.16
N HIS A 38 11.86 10.07 3.43
CA HIS A 38 12.59 9.43 4.52
C HIS A 38 12.59 7.91 4.37
N LEU A 39 11.43 7.28 4.14
CA LEU A 39 11.34 5.84 3.90
C LEU A 39 12.25 5.42 2.73
N LYS A 40 12.19 6.17 1.61
CA LYS A 40 13.03 5.93 0.43
C LYS A 40 14.51 6.09 0.74
N LYS A 41 14.91 7.11 1.50
CA LYS A 41 16.29 7.32 1.93
C LYS A 41 16.81 6.17 2.82
N GLN A 42 15.95 5.64 3.69
CA GLN A 42 16.30 4.49 4.52
C GLN A 42 16.26 3.16 3.74
N GLY A 43 15.83 3.14 2.48
CA GLY A 43 15.71 1.90 1.69
C GLY A 43 14.51 1.03 2.06
N VAL A 44 13.54 1.57 2.79
CA VAL A 44 12.29 0.87 3.11
C VAL A 44 11.33 0.99 1.93
N ILE A 45 11.01 -0.15 1.32
CA ILE A 45 10.01 -0.24 0.24
C ILE A 45 8.67 -0.72 0.80
N SER A 46 7.57 -0.25 0.21
CA SER A 46 6.23 -0.51 0.75
C SER A 46 5.83 -1.97 0.77
N SER A 47 6.34 -2.78 -0.14
CA SER A 47 6.09 -4.23 -0.15
C SER A 47 6.62 -4.94 1.11
N MET A 48 7.60 -4.38 1.82
CA MET A 48 8.17 -4.98 3.03
C MET A 48 7.24 -4.91 4.25
N TYR A 49 6.28 -3.98 4.27
CA TYR A 49 5.39 -3.78 5.43
C TYR A 49 3.90 -3.73 5.05
N ALA A 50 3.55 -3.04 3.96
CA ALA A 50 2.16 -2.77 3.62
C ALA A 50 1.46 -3.95 2.95
N SER A 51 2.20 -4.88 2.32
CA SER A 51 1.60 -6.07 1.66
C SER A 51 0.67 -6.82 2.61
N LYS A 52 1.11 -7.03 3.86
CA LYS A 52 0.33 -7.70 4.91
C LYS A 52 -0.94 -6.91 5.27
N TRP A 53 -0.85 -5.58 5.30
CA TRP A 53 -1.97 -4.71 5.63
C TRP A 53 -3.08 -4.81 4.59
N PHE A 54 -2.72 -4.68 3.31
CA PHE A 54 -3.67 -4.75 2.20
C PHE A 54 -4.24 -6.17 2.01
N LEU A 55 -3.40 -7.20 2.03
CA LEU A 55 -3.83 -8.60 1.86
C LEU A 55 -4.83 -9.07 2.91
N THR A 56 -4.62 -8.67 4.16
CA THR A 56 -5.43 -9.15 5.29
C THR A 56 -6.46 -8.13 5.76
N ILE A 57 -6.55 -6.97 5.10
CA ILE A 57 -7.34 -5.82 5.56
C ILE A 57 -7.10 -5.61 7.06
N PHE A 58 -5.82 -5.56 7.43
CA PHE A 58 -5.32 -5.38 8.79
C PHE A 58 -5.68 -6.44 9.84
N ALA A 59 -6.34 -7.54 9.46
CA ALA A 59 -6.78 -8.59 10.40
C ALA A 59 -5.63 -9.27 11.16
N SER A 60 -4.42 -9.22 10.60
CA SER A 60 -3.21 -9.79 11.19
C SER A 60 -2.31 -8.77 11.90
N THR A 61 -2.78 -7.51 12.02
CA THR A 61 -2.04 -6.39 12.59
C THR A 61 -2.70 -5.84 13.86
N PHE A 62 -4.03 -5.86 13.96
CA PHE A 62 -4.77 -5.32 15.12
C PHE A 62 -5.51 -6.38 15.93
N SER A 63 -5.97 -5.97 17.12
CA SER A 63 -6.94 -6.76 17.90
C SER A 63 -8.26 -6.88 17.13
N PHE A 64 -8.99 -7.98 17.38
CA PHE A 64 -10.23 -8.28 16.68
C PHE A 64 -11.26 -7.14 16.73
N SER A 65 -11.35 -6.43 17.85
CA SER A 65 -12.27 -5.30 18.03
C SER A 65 -12.03 -4.17 17.02
N ILE A 66 -10.77 -3.75 16.85
CA ILE A 66 -10.38 -2.74 15.85
C ILE A 66 -10.61 -3.26 14.43
N VAL A 67 -10.28 -4.53 14.17
CA VAL A 67 -10.44 -5.14 12.85
C VAL A 67 -11.90 -5.09 12.40
N ILE A 68 -12.86 -5.39 13.28
CA ILE A 68 -14.28 -5.30 12.96
C ILE A 68 -14.68 -3.88 12.56
N ARG A 69 -14.19 -2.84 13.27
CA ARG A 69 -14.48 -1.44 12.92
C ARG A 69 -13.87 -1.05 11.58
N ILE A 70 -12.67 -1.53 11.27
CA ILE A 70 -12.05 -1.33 9.96
C ILE A 70 -12.90 -2.00 8.88
N TRP A 71 -13.39 -3.22 9.13
CA TRP A 71 -14.21 -3.98 8.19
C TRP A 71 -15.59 -3.34 7.97
N ASP A 72 -16.24 -2.81 9.00
CA ASP A 72 -17.51 -2.11 8.88
C ASP A 72 -17.38 -0.91 7.91
N ASN A 73 -16.34 -0.11 8.09
CA ASN A 73 -16.07 1.04 7.21
C ASN A 73 -15.60 0.60 5.82
N TYR A 74 -14.80 -0.47 5.72
CA TYR A 74 -14.41 -1.04 4.43
C TYR A 74 -15.61 -1.57 3.62
N ILE A 75 -16.60 -2.19 4.27
CA ILE A 75 -17.80 -2.66 3.60
C ILE A 75 -18.63 -1.48 3.08
N TYR A 76 -18.61 -0.35 3.79
CA TYR A 76 -19.33 0.88 3.43
C TYR A 76 -18.62 1.69 2.34
N ASP A 77 -17.36 2.10 2.56
CA ASP A 77 -16.58 2.99 1.68
C ASP A 77 -15.67 2.24 0.68
N GLY A 78 -15.53 0.93 0.83
CA GLY A 78 -14.65 0.12 0.00
C GLY A 78 -13.17 0.30 0.31
N ILE A 79 -12.34 0.03 -0.70
CA ILE A 79 -10.86 -0.01 -0.55
C ILE A 79 -10.26 1.32 -0.08
N ILE A 80 -10.92 2.46 -0.31
CA ILE A 80 -10.45 3.76 0.17
C ILE A 80 -10.17 3.73 1.67
N PHE A 81 -11.05 3.10 2.44
CA PHE A 81 -10.90 3.07 3.88
C PHE A 81 -9.64 2.31 4.32
N VAL A 82 -9.19 1.32 3.54
CA VAL A 82 -7.93 0.60 3.79
C VAL A 82 -6.74 1.53 3.61
N PHE A 83 -6.72 2.33 2.53
CA PHE A 83 -5.70 3.35 2.30
C PHE A 83 -5.70 4.43 3.39
N GLN A 84 -6.88 4.93 3.75
CA GLN A 84 -7.04 5.91 4.83
C GLN A 84 -6.52 5.37 6.17
N THR A 85 -6.83 4.11 6.49
CA THR A 85 -6.35 3.42 7.70
C THR A 85 -4.83 3.25 7.66
N ALA A 86 -4.26 2.82 6.54
CA ALA A 86 -2.81 2.71 6.37
C ALA A 86 -2.11 4.05 6.63
N PHE A 87 -2.65 5.13 6.08
CA PHE A 87 -2.10 6.48 6.28
C PHE A 87 -2.31 6.98 7.71
N ALA A 88 -3.45 6.69 8.33
CA ALA A 88 -3.71 7.07 9.71
C ALA A 88 -2.67 6.48 10.66
N ILE A 89 -2.30 5.21 10.48
CA ILE A 89 -1.23 4.55 11.24
C ILE A 89 0.08 5.34 11.12
N LEU A 90 0.50 5.67 9.88
CA LEU A 90 1.72 6.45 9.67
C LEU A 90 1.64 7.86 10.28
N LYS A 91 0.47 8.50 10.19
CA LYS A 91 0.22 9.85 10.71
C LYS A 91 0.35 9.90 12.22
N LEU A 92 -0.16 8.89 12.93
CA LEU A 92 -0.09 8.80 14.40
C LEU A 92 1.35 8.65 14.88
N PHE A 93 2.18 7.88 14.18
CA PHE A 93 3.59 7.66 14.56
C PHE A 93 4.60 8.51 13.80
N ARG A 94 4.14 9.47 12.99
CA ARG A 94 4.96 10.25 12.06
C ARG A 94 6.25 10.81 12.70
N LYS A 95 6.13 11.40 13.89
CA LYS A 95 7.27 12.00 14.61
C LYS A 95 8.33 10.98 14.98
N SER A 96 7.93 9.77 15.33
CA SER A 96 8.82 8.67 15.68
C SER A 96 9.46 8.07 14.42
N LEU A 97 8.65 7.82 13.38
CA LEU A 97 9.10 7.26 12.10
C LEU A 97 10.22 8.10 11.45
N LEU A 98 10.08 9.43 11.46
CA LEU A 98 11.09 10.35 10.90
C LEU A 98 12.44 10.35 11.65
N LYS A 99 12.51 9.76 12.84
CA LYS A 99 13.75 9.66 13.64
C LYS A 99 14.39 8.28 13.57
N MET A 100 13.68 7.27 13.06
CA MET A 100 14.15 5.89 12.99
C MET A 100 15.07 5.68 11.78
N ASP A 101 16.06 4.81 11.98
CA ASP A 101 16.92 4.22 10.94
C ASP A 101 16.21 3.00 10.31
N PHE A 102 16.80 2.42 9.26
CA PHE A 102 16.21 1.31 8.50
C PHE A 102 15.67 0.17 9.39
N GLU A 103 16.50 -0.40 10.27
CA GLU A 103 16.11 -1.57 11.08
C GLU A 103 14.95 -1.27 12.03
N LYS A 104 15.02 -0.15 12.76
CA LYS A 104 13.94 0.25 13.68
C LYS A 104 12.67 0.61 12.92
N LEU A 105 12.81 1.30 11.81
CA LEU A 105 11.69 1.72 10.97
C LEU A 105 10.96 0.51 10.38
N LEU A 106 11.70 -0.42 9.79
CA LEU A 106 11.12 -1.64 9.22
C LEU A 106 10.50 -2.53 10.30
N GLY A 107 11.23 -2.74 11.40
CA GLY A 107 10.74 -3.51 12.55
C GLY A 107 9.46 -2.91 13.14
N PHE A 108 9.39 -1.58 13.26
CA PHE A 108 8.20 -0.87 13.72
C PHE A 108 7.02 -1.07 12.76
N LEU A 109 7.23 -0.89 11.44
CA LEU A 109 6.17 -1.01 10.44
C LEU A 109 5.66 -2.45 10.27
N GLN A 110 6.51 -3.46 10.47
CA GLN A 110 6.12 -4.87 10.40
C GLN A 110 5.41 -5.37 11.67
N ASN A 111 5.85 -4.90 12.84
CA ASN A 111 5.38 -5.34 14.14
C ASN A 111 4.74 -4.18 14.90
N ILE A 112 3.80 -3.49 14.26
CA ILE A 112 3.13 -2.37 14.92
C ILE A 112 2.32 -2.94 16.09
N GLN A 113 2.84 -2.79 17.31
CA GLN A 113 2.16 -3.16 18.54
C GLN A 113 1.15 -2.07 18.85
N LEU A 114 0.02 -2.11 18.17
CA LEU A 114 -1.04 -1.10 18.23
C LEU A 114 -1.91 -1.20 19.48
N GLN A 115 -1.44 -1.91 20.51
CA GLN A 115 -2.14 -2.08 21.78
C GLN A 115 -2.39 -0.74 22.51
N GLU A 116 -1.62 0.30 22.19
CA GLU A 116 -1.80 1.64 22.75
C GLU A 116 -2.75 2.55 21.94
N ILE A 117 -3.11 2.19 20.70
CA ILE A 117 -4.00 3.03 19.90
C ILE A 117 -5.45 2.73 20.26
N LYS A 118 -6.17 3.79 20.68
CA LYS A 118 -7.62 3.71 20.86
C LYS A 118 -8.31 3.61 19.52
N GLU A 119 -9.31 2.76 19.43
CA GLU A 119 -10.05 2.51 18.19
C GLU A 119 -10.63 3.80 17.60
N GLU A 120 -11.21 4.65 18.43
CA GLU A 120 -11.78 5.94 18.04
C GLU A 120 -10.74 6.90 17.44
N GLU A 121 -9.52 6.90 17.99
CA GLU A 121 -8.43 7.74 17.48
C GLU A 121 -7.99 7.28 16.09
N LEU A 122 -7.88 5.97 15.88
CA LEU A 122 -7.54 5.42 14.56
C LEU A 122 -8.61 5.75 13.52
N ILE A 123 -9.88 5.45 13.83
CA ILE A 123 -10.99 5.61 12.88
C ILE A 123 -11.21 7.10 12.57
N SER A 124 -11.22 7.97 13.58
CA SER A 124 -11.34 9.42 13.35
C SER A 124 -10.18 9.97 12.52
N THR A 125 -8.96 9.51 12.79
CA THR A 125 -7.79 9.90 11.99
C THR A 125 -7.92 9.41 10.56
N ALA A 126 -8.35 8.17 10.32
CA ALA A 126 -8.58 7.61 8.99
C ALA A 126 -9.61 8.41 8.20
N LEU A 127 -10.77 8.71 8.81
CA LEU A 127 -11.82 9.51 8.19
C LEU A 127 -11.38 10.95 7.89
N SER A 128 -10.43 11.49 8.65
CA SER A 128 -9.85 12.83 8.36
C SER A 128 -8.94 12.85 7.13
N VAL A 129 -8.52 11.68 6.61
CA VAL A 129 -7.63 11.61 5.45
C VAL A 129 -8.46 11.79 4.18
N ASN A 130 -8.29 12.96 3.55
CA ASN A 130 -9.00 13.29 2.32
C ASN A 130 -8.33 12.67 1.10
N ILE A 131 -8.96 11.65 0.52
CA ILE A 131 -8.56 10.98 -0.73
C ILE A 131 -9.80 10.82 -1.59
N SER A 132 -9.66 11.09 -2.90
CA SER A 132 -10.74 10.83 -3.85
C SER A 132 -10.59 9.45 -4.49
N HIS A 133 -11.72 8.76 -4.73
CA HIS A 133 -11.76 7.59 -5.62
C HIS A 133 -11.13 7.86 -6.99
N LYS A 134 -11.20 9.12 -7.46
CA LYS A 134 -10.59 9.53 -8.72
C LYS A 134 -9.07 9.41 -8.69
N ASP A 135 -8.43 9.80 -7.59
CA ASP A 135 -6.97 9.72 -7.45
C ASP A 135 -6.51 8.25 -7.51
N LEU A 136 -7.19 7.36 -6.78
CA LEU A 136 -6.88 5.93 -6.82
C LEU A 136 -7.08 5.34 -8.22
N ALA A 137 -8.14 5.71 -8.93
CA ALA A 137 -8.39 5.25 -10.29
C ALA A 137 -7.31 5.73 -11.27
N ILE A 138 -6.87 6.99 -11.16
CA ILE A 138 -5.77 7.54 -11.97
C ILE A 138 -4.49 6.75 -11.73
N TRP A 139 -4.12 6.51 -10.47
CA TRP A 139 -2.90 5.76 -10.15
C TRP A 139 -2.96 4.28 -10.58
N ALA A 140 -4.14 3.67 -10.58
CA ALA A 140 -4.33 2.32 -11.10
C ALA A 140 -4.09 2.27 -12.63
N ASP A 141 -4.64 3.24 -13.37
CA ASP A 141 -4.43 3.34 -14.82
C ASP A 141 -2.97 3.65 -15.18
N GLU A 142 -2.32 4.53 -14.40
CA GLU A 142 -0.88 4.80 -14.52
C GLU A 142 -0.03 3.54 -14.34
N HIS A 143 -0.33 2.74 -13.30
CA HIS A 143 0.36 1.48 -13.04
C HIS A 143 0.16 0.46 -14.18
N ALA A 144 -1.06 0.34 -14.69
CA ALA A 144 -1.37 -0.56 -15.81
C ALA A 144 -0.60 -0.18 -17.08
N LYS A 145 -0.52 1.11 -17.40
CA LYS A 145 0.28 1.62 -18.53
C LYS A 145 1.77 1.36 -18.34
N GLN A 146 2.27 1.51 -17.11
CA GLN A 146 3.67 1.26 -16.79
C GLN A 146 4.04 -0.22 -16.99
N LEU A 147 3.18 -1.14 -16.56
CA LEU A 147 3.38 -2.59 -16.79
C LEU A 147 3.41 -2.93 -18.27
N GLN A 148 2.44 -2.45 -19.05
CA GLN A 148 2.40 -2.69 -20.50
C GLN A 148 3.64 -2.16 -21.22
N LYS A 149 4.19 -1.03 -20.76
CA LYS A 149 5.42 -0.48 -21.32
C LYS A 149 6.62 -1.38 -21.02
N GLN A 150 6.73 -1.85 -19.77
CA GLN A 150 7.82 -2.75 -19.35
C GLN A 150 7.75 -4.12 -20.04
N GLU A 151 6.56 -4.65 -20.29
CA GLU A 151 6.37 -5.90 -21.04
C GLU A 151 6.84 -5.75 -22.49
N LYS A 152 6.43 -4.68 -23.17
CA LYS A 152 6.87 -4.38 -24.54
C LYS A 152 8.38 -4.16 -24.64
N GLU A 153 9.00 -3.53 -23.64
CA GLU A 153 10.46 -3.36 -23.59
C GLU A 153 11.18 -4.70 -23.39
N LYS A 154 10.68 -5.57 -22.52
CA LYS A 154 11.24 -6.92 -22.30
C LYS A 154 11.08 -7.83 -23.52
N GLU A 155 9.98 -7.71 -24.26
CA GLU A 155 9.76 -8.46 -25.50
C GLU A 155 10.75 -8.03 -26.58
N LYS A 156 10.92 -6.71 -26.78
CA LYS A 156 11.93 -6.16 -27.71
C LYS A 156 13.35 -6.60 -27.35
N GLU A 157 13.73 -6.54 -26.07
CA GLU A 157 15.05 -7.01 -25.62
C GLU A 157 15.27 -8.51 -25.84
N LYS A 158 14.21 -9.33 -25.75
CA LYS A 158 14.29 -10.76 -26.05
C LYS A 158 14.43 -11.03 -27.54
N GLU A 159 13.69 -10.30 -28.38
CA GLU A 159 13.79 -10.38 -29.84
C GLU A 159 15.19 -9.97 -30.33
N GLU A 160 15.72 -8.85 -29.82
CA GLU A 160 17.08 -8.38 -30.14
C GLU A 160 18.18 -9.34 -29.69
N LYS A 161 18.00 -10.05 -28.56
CA LYS A 161 18.94 -11.09 -28.10
C LYS A 161 18.88 -12.33 -28.97
N GLN A 162 17.69 -12.75 -29.40
CA GLN A 162 17.51 -13.89 -30.29
C GLN A 162 18.03 -13.65 -31.71
N GLU A 163 17.98 -12.41 -32.21
CA GLU A 163 18.59 -12.04 -33.50
C GLU A 163 20.13 -12.00 -33.42
N LYS A 164 20.69 -11.55 -32.28
CA LYS A 164 22.15 -11.52 -32.07
C LYS A 164 22.77 -12.90 -31.88
N GLU A 165 22.01 -13.88 -31.40
CA GLU A 165 22.47 -15.28 -31.25
C GLU A 165 22.38 -16.10 -32.55
N LYS A 166 21.67 -15.60 -33.57
CA LYS A 166 21.50 -16.26 -34.88
C LYS A 166 22.48 -15.78 -35.95
N ASN A 167 23.25 -14.73 -35.68
CA ASN A 167 24.29 -14.16 -36.57
C ASN A 167 25.68 -14.43 -35.98
#